data_AF-A0AAE1APZ1-F1
#
_entry.id   AF-A0AAE1APZ1-F1
#
_cell.length_a   1.000
_cell.length_b   1.000
_cell.length_c   1.000
_cell.angle_alpha   90.00
_cell.angle_beta   90.00
_cell.angle_gamma   90.00
#
_symmetry.space_group_name_H-M   'P 1'
#
loop_
_entity.id
_entity.type
_entity.pdbx_description
1 polymer ?
#
loop_
_entity_poly.entity_id
_entity_poly.type
_entity_poly.pdbx_seq_one_letter_code
_entity_poly.pdbx_strand_id
1 'polypeptide(L)'
;MADTWPEDHRVEKCLLFVGFMADTWPEDHRVEKCLLFGGFMADTWPEDHRVEKCLLFGGFMADTWPEDHRVEKCLLFVGFMADTWPEDHRVEKCLLFGGFMADTWPEDHRVEKCLLFGGFMADTWPEDHRVEKCLLFVGFMADTWPEDHRVEKCLLFGGFMADTWPEDHRVEKCLLFGGFMADTWPEDHRVEKCLLFGGFMADTRPEDHRVEKCLLFGGFMADTRPEDHRVEKCLLFVGFMADTRPEDHRVEKCLLFGGFMADIWPEHHRVEKCLLFGGFMADTWPEDHRVEKCLLFVGFMADTWPEDHRVEKCLLFGGFMADTRPEDHRVEKCLLFGGFMADTWPEDQRVEKCLLFVGFMADTWPEDHRVEKCLLFGGFMGDTWPEDHRVEKCLLFGGFMADTRPEDHRVVGSNFTCGRRVTVGMFQCFTELANCGSSSQDTSRSEHKYLKAIYQDPSGVDF
;
A
#
# COMPACT_ATOMS: atom_id res chain seq x y z
N MET A 1 18.01 -29.51 12.37
CA MET A 1 17.99 -30.94 12.81
C MET A 1 19.31 -31.40 13.55
N ALA A 2 20.14 -30.70 14.37
CA ALA A 2 21.57 -30.95 14.35
C ALA A 2 22.05 -31.06 12.92
N ASP A 3 21.76 -32.25 12.36
CA ASP A 3 21.06 -32.69 11.15
C ASP A 3 21.09 -34.23 11.03
N THR A 4 22.30 -34.67 11.45
CA THR A 4 23.03 -35.98 11.39
C THR A 4 24.53 -35.93 11.05
N TRP A 5 25.07 -34.89 10.40
CA TRP A 5 25.24 -34.87 8.97
C TRP A 5 23.67 -34.54 8.14
N PRO A 6 22.94 -34.58 6.83
CA PRO A 6 22.17 -33.57 5.64
C PRO A 6 22.09 -32.57 4.09
N GLU A 7 22.89 -31.79 3.14
CA GLU A 7 22.85 -30.53 1.94
C GLU A 7 22.86 -30.07 -0.07
N ASP A 8 22.23 -29.46 -1.53
CA ASP A 8 22.34 -28.69 -3.44
C ASP A 8 22.01 -28.31 -5.72
N HIS A 9 21.16 -27.81 -7.31
CA HIS A 9 21.06 -27.12 -9.49
C HIS A 9 20.01 -26.77 -11.84
N ARG A 10 19.64 -26.31 -13.80
CA ARG A 10 18.69 -26.17 -16.14
C ARG A 10 17.78 -25.54 -18.77
N VAL A 11 17.24 -24.75 -20.75
CA VAL A 11 16.30 -24.18 -23.25
C VAL A 11 15.68 -22.81 -25.66
N GLU A 12 15.07 -22.33 -27.68
CA GLU A 12 14.45 -21.26 -30.03
C GLU A 12 13.98 -19.59 -32.02
N LYS A 13 13.69 -18.96 -33.92
CA LYS A 13 13.05 -17.62 -35.87
C LYS A 13 12.86 -17.14 -38.05
N CYS A 14 12.76 -16.15 -39.53
CA CYS A 14 12.62 -14.74 -40.99
C CYS A 14 13.15 -13.02 -41.47
N LEU A 15 13.43 -12.09 -42.69
CA LEU A 15 14.26 -10.60 -42.80
C LEU A 15 14.43 -9.16 -43.71
N LEU A 16 14.31 -7.88 -43.14
CA LEU A 16 14.98 -6.50 -43.46
C LEU A 16 16.01 -6.00 -42.37
N PHE A 17 17.28 -5.77 -42.75
CA PHE A 17 18.22 -4.79 -42.13
C PHE A 17 18.39 -3.58 -43.07
N VAL A 18 18.77 -2.42 -42.51
CA VAL A 18 18.96 -1.07 -43.10
C VAL A 18 17.73 -0.18 -42.88
N GLY A 19 17.96 1.00 -42.30
CA GLY A 19 16.92 1.96 -41.92
C GLY A 19 16.18 2.53 -43.13
N PHE A 20 14.91 2.89 -42.94
CA PHE A 20 14.05 3.44 -43.97
C PHE A 20 13.68 4.89 -43.66
N MET A 21 13.83 5.77 -44.64
CA MET A 21 13.28 7.13 -44.66
C MET A 21 12.40 7.25 -45.90
N ALA A 22 11.15 7.70 -45.72
CA ALA A 22 10.23 8.00 -46.82
C ALA A 22 9.33 9.17 -46.44
N ASP A 23 9.12 10.11 -47.34
CA ASP A 23 8.22 11.26 -47.10
C ASP A 23 6.76 10.77 -46.94
N THR A 24 6.34 9.78 -47.75
CA THR A 24 5.00 9.16 -47.68
C THR A 24 5.03 7.65 -47.92
N TRP A 25 4.13 6.94 -47.23
CA TRP A 25 3.85 5.53 -47.46
C TRP A 25 2.62 5.30 -48.37
N PRO A 26 2.44 4.11 -48.98
CA PRO A 26 1.22 3.78 -49.74
C PRO A 26 0.00 3.64 -48.83
N GLU A 27 -1.20 4.06 -49.28
CA GLU A 27 -2.51 4.11 -48.57
C GLU A 27 -2.80 2.93 -47.61
N ASP A 28 -2.54 1.67 -48.00
CA ASP A 28 -2.59 0.51 -47.09
C ASP A 28 -1.19 -0.08 -46.85
N HIS A 29 -0.83 -0.38 -45.60
CA HIS A 29 0.38 -1.15 -45.29
C HIS A 29 0.12 -2.31 -44.31
N ARG A 30 0.25 -3.52 -44.81
CA ARG A 30 0.09 -4.75 -44.00
C ARG A 30 1.37 -5.57 -43.88
N VAL A 31 1.79 -5.82 -42.63
CA VAL A 31 2.97 -6.62 -42.31
C VAL A 31 2.58 -7.90 -41.57
N GLU A 32 2.64 -9.07 -42.21
CA GLU A 32 2.09 -10.29 -41.58
C GLU A 32 3.08 -11.11 -40.72
N LYS A 33 4.40 -11.02 -40.99
CA LYS A 33 5.47 -11.82 -40.35
C LYS A 33 6.88 -11.22 -40.57
N CYS A 34 7.20 -10.04 -40.07
CA CYS A 34 8.51 -9.43 -40.25
C CYS A 34 9.46 -9.62 -39.05
N LEU A 35 10.75 -9.65 -39.38
CA LEU A 35 11.84 -9.35 -38.46
C LEU A 35 12.54 -8.09 -39.00
N LEU A 36 12.30 -6.97 -38.36
CA LEU A 36 12.76 -5.63 -38.78
C LEU A 36 13.82 -5.13 -37.80
N PHE A 37 14.96 -4.70 -38.33
CA PHE A 37 16.04 -4.09 -37.58
C PHE A 37 16.45 -2.77 -38.23
N GLY A 38 16.03 -1.66 -37.62
CA GLY A 38 16.41 -0.31 -37.98
C GLY A 38 15.40 0.72 -37.51
N GLY A 39 15.84 1.98 -37.53
CA GLY A 39 14.93 3.11 -37.38
C GLY A 39 14.06 3.32 -38.64
N PHE A 40 12.81 3.73 -38.45
CA PHE A 40 11.93 4.26 -39.50
C PHE A 40 11.69 5.75 -39.23
N MET A 41 11.74 6.58 -40.26
CA MET A 41 11.25 7.95 -40.22
C MET A 41 10.30 8.11 -41.39
N ALA A 42 9.12 8.68 -41.16
CA ALA A 42 8.21 9.06 -42.23
C ALA A 42 7.36 10.25 -41.81
N ASP A 43 7.22 11.27 -42.65
CA ASP A 43 6.40 12.44 -42.31
C ASP A 43 4.93 11.99 -42.12
N THR A 44 4.41 11.17 -43.05
CA THR A 44 3.06 10.59 -42.98
C THR A 44 3.02 9.08 -43.19
N TRP A 45 2.37 8.36 -42.28
CA TRP A 45 2.03 6.92 -42.42
C TRP A 45 0.77 6.71 -43.30
N PRO A 46 0.54 5.48 -43.81
CA PRO A 46 -0.69 5.10 -44.54
C PRO A 46 -1.95 5.27 -43.69
N GLU A 47 -3.12 5.41 -44.32
CA GLU A 47 -4.44 5.43 -43.64
C GLU A 47 -4.69 4.14 -42.82
N ASP A 48 -4.38 2.94 -43.34
CA ASP A 48 -4.45 1.68 -42.60
C ASP A 48 -3.06 1.04 -42.38
N HIS A 49 -2.71 0.80 -41.11
CA HIS A 49 -1.50 0.03 -40.79
C HIS A 49 -1.76 -1.13 -39.84
N ARG A 50 -1.53 -2.35 -40.36
CA ARG A 50 -1.69 -3.59 -39.60
C ARG A 50 -0.43 -4.42 -39.53
N VAL A 51 0.06 -4.65 -38.29
CA VAL A 51 1.19 -5.54 -38.00
C VAL A 51 0.73 -6.81 -37.30
N GLU A 52 0.82 -7.95 -37.98
CA GLU A 52 0.73 -9.26 -37.37
C GLU A 52 2.14 -9.86 -37.12
N LYS A 53 2.34 -10.50 -35.96
CA LYS A 53 3.44 -11.44 -35.65
C LYS A 53 4.87 -10.94 -35.98
N CYS A 54 5.18 -9.70 -35.62
CA CYS A 54 6.50 -9.12 -35.90
C CYS A 54 7.49 -9.23 -34.73
N LEU A 55 8.77 -9.32 -35.07
CA LEU A 55 9.89 -9.08 -34.16
C LEU A 55 10.62 -7.83 -34.68
N LEU A 56 10.57 -6.71 -33.97
CA LEU A 56 11.05 -5.43 -34.47
C LEU A 56 12.09 -4.84 -33.51
N PHE A 57 13.07 -4.10 -34.01
CA PHE A 57 14.16 -3.50 -33.24
C PHE A 57 14.62 -2.18 -33.90
N GLY A 58 14.78 -1.07 -33.16
CA GLY A 58 15.16 0.24 -33.72
C GLY A 58 14.49 1.46 -33.06
N GLY A 59 13.91 2.34 -33.87
CA GLY A 59 12.97 3.37 -33.41
C GLY A 59 11.99 3.76 -34.52
N PHE A 60 10.82 4.29 -34.20
CA PHE A 60 9.96 4.94 -35.19
C PHE A 60 9.90 6.44 -34.92
N MET A 61 9.87 7.27 -35.95
CA MET A 61 9.45 8.67 -35.83
C MET A 61 8.46 8.93 -36.96
N ALA A 62 7.38 9.63 -36.65
CA ALA A 62 6.51 10.15 -37.70
C ALA A 62 5.80 11.42 -37.29
N ASP A 63 5.57 12.37 -38.18
CA ASP A 63 4.81 13.57 -37.81
C ASP A 63 3.34 13.14 -37.60
N THR A 64 2.77 12.40 -38.57
CA THR A 64 1.40 11.86 -38.47
C THR A 64 1.36 10.34 -38.68
N TRP A 65 0.67 9.67 -37.76
CA TRP A 65 0.33 8.23 -37.84
C TRP A 65 -0.92 7.97 -38.72
N PRO A 66 -1.26 6.68 -38.99
CA PRO A 66 -2.45 6.28 -39.77
C PRO A 66 -3.79 6.85 -39.29
N GLU A 67 -4.88 6.55 -40.00
CA GLU A 67 -6.23 6.64 -39.41
C GLU A 67 -6.45 5.44 -38.46
N ASP A 68 -6.13 4.20 -38.87
CA ASP A 68 -6.19 2.98 -38.06
C ASP A 68 -4.82 2.31 -37.80
N HIS A 69 -4.51 1.99 -36.52
CA HIS A 69 -3.32 1.18 -36.20
C HIS A 69 -3.55 -0.03 -35.29
N ARG A 70 -3.30 -1.22 -35.86
CA ARG A 70 -3.44 -2.50 -35.15
C ARG A 70 -2.20 -3.38 -35.12
N VAL A 71 -1.73 -3.70 -33.90
CA VAL A 71 -0.60 -4.62 -33.65
C VAL A 71 -1.07 -5.89 -32.97
N GLU A 72 -0.85 -7.05 -33.59
CA GLU A 72 -1.13 -8.37 -33.02
C GLU A 72 0.16 -9.19 -32.83
N LYS A 73 0.41 -9.70 -31.61
CA LYS A 73 1.42 -10.75 -31.30
C LYS A 73 2.88 -10.37 -31.62
N CYS A 74 3.29 -9.15 -31.32
CA CYS A 74 4.61 -8.64 -31.69
C CYS A 74 5.61 -8.65 -30.51
N LEU A 75 6.90 -8.88 -30.78
CA LEU A 75 8.02 -8.56 -29.89
C LEU A 75 8.74 -7.33 -30.48
N LEU A 76 8.83 -6.20 -29.79
CA LEU A 76 9.15 -4.91 -30.40
C LEU A 76 10.16 -4.18 -29.49
N PHE A 77 11.38 -3.93 -29.96
CA PHE A 77 12.46 -3.30 -29.20
C PHE A 77 12.74 -1.91 -29.78
N VAL A 78 11.82 -0.98 -29.56
CA VAL A 78 11.86 0.35 -30.17
C VAL A 78 11.31 1.41 -29.24
N GLY A 79 11.88 2.61 -29.35
CA GLY A 79 11.13 3.81 -29.04
C GLY A 79 10.39 4.37 -30.26
N PHE A 80 9.27 5.03 -30.04
CA PHE A 80 8.56 5.76 -31.07
C PHE A 80 8.59 7.25 -30.73
N MET A 81 8.42 8.11 -31.72
CA MET A 81 8.00 9.49 -31.53
C MET A 81 6.93 9.78 -32.56
N ALA A 82 5.86 10.47 -32.19
CA ALA A 82 4.95 11.01 -33.18
C ALA A 82 4.30 12.32 -32.75
N ASP A 83 4.14 13.30 -33.63
CA ASP A 83 3.41 14.53 -33.25
C ASP A 83 1.94 14.13 -33.06
N THR A 84 1.34 13.38 -33.99
CA THR A 84 -0.05 12.88 -33.87
C THR A 84 -0.15 11.38 -34.12
N TRP A 85 -0.80 10.67 -33.19
CA TRP A 85 -1.19 9.25 -33.29
C TRP A 85 -2.48 9.03 -34.13
N PRO A 86 -2.81 7.78 -34.52
CA PRO A 86 -4.07 7.45 -35.19
C PRO A 86 -5.27 7.75 -34.32
N GLU A 87 -6.49 7.82 -34.88
CA GLU A 87 -7.73 7.92 -34.11
C GLU A 87 -8.02 6.64 -33.30
N ASP A 88 -7.75 5.45 -33.87
CA ASP A 88 -7.91 4.14 -33.21
C ASP A 88 -6.56 3.42 -33.01
N HIS A 89 -6.22 3.10 -31.76
CA HIS A 89 -5.01 2.31 -31.47
C HIS A 89 -5.27 1.07 -30.63
N ARG A 90 -5.07 -0.10 -31.25
CA ARG A 90 -5.19 -1.42 -30.59
C ARG A 90 -3.92 -2.28 -30.62
N VAL A 91 -3.42 -2.66 -29.44
CA VAL A 91 -2.28 -3.58 -29.26
C VAL A 91 -2.75 -4.86 -28.55
N GLU A 92 -2.65 -6.01 -29.21
CA GLU A 92 -2.94 -7.32 -28.61
C GLU A 92 -1.68 -8.19 -28.47
N LYS A 93 -1.42 -8.70 -27.26
CA LYS A 93 -0.46 -9.80 -26.97
C LYS A 93 0.99 -9.48 -27.35
N CYS A 94 1.44 -8.25 -27.11
CA CYS A 94 2.77 -7.79 -27.51
C CYS A 94 3.79 -7.76 -26.37
N LEU A 95 5.07 -7.88 -26.69
CA LEU A 95 6.21 -7.68 -25.80
C LEU A 95 7.02 -6.48 -26.34
N LEU A 96 6.94 -5.31 -25.72
CA LEU A 96 7.64 -4.09 -26.11
C LEU A 96 8.86 -3.86 -25.20
N PHE A 97 10.01 -3.47 -25.74
CA PHE A 97 11.14 -2.84 -25.06
C PHE A 97 11.58 -1.55 -25.79
N GLY A 98 10.87 -0.45 -25.54
CA GLY A 98 11.36 0.91 -25.76
C GLY A 98 10.22 1.92 -25.59
N GLY A 99 10.56 3.22 -25.64
CA GLY A 99 9.70 4.29 -25.14
C GLY A 99 9.08 5.16 -26.23
N PHE A 100 7.80 5.50 -26.10
CA PHE A 100 7.12 6.38 -27.04
C PHE A 100 7.09 7.83 -26.53
N MET A 101 7.21 8.81 -27.43
CA MET A 101 6.85 10.20 -27.17
C MET A 101 5.73 10.58 -28.14
N ALA A 102 4.74 11.36 -27.72
CA ALA A 102 3.80 11.93 -28.68
C ALA A 102 3.11 13.20 -28.24
N ASP A 103 2.96 14.21 -29.11
CA ASP A 103 2.26 15.43 -28.73
C ASP A 103 0.77 15.08 -28.49
N THR A 104 0.11 14.35 -29.42
CA THR A 104 -1.29 13.91 -29.26
C THR A 104 -1.44 12.40 -29.48
N TRP A 105 -2.16 11.73 -28.56
CA TRP A 105 -2.59 10.33 -28.65
C TRP A 105 -3.98 10.15 -29.34
N PRO A 106 -4.37 8.91 -29.72
CA PRO A 106 -5.66 8.55 -30.35
C PRO A 106 -6.92 8.93 -29.56
N GLU A 107 -8.08 9.12 -30.19
CA GLU A 107 -9.37 9.20 -29.47
C GLU A 107 -9.67 7.92 -28.66
N ASP A 108 -9.38 6.72 -29.22
CA ASP A 108 -9.49 5.42 -28.53
C ASP A 108 -8.13 4.69 -28.45
N HIS A 109 -7.68 4.33 -27.23
CA HIS A 109 -6.52 3.44 -27.08
C HIS A 109 -6.79 2.26 -26.14
N ARG A 110 -6.62 1.03 -26.66
CA ARG A 110 -6.80 -0.20 -25.88
C ARG A 110 -5.62 -1.16 -25.99
N VAL A 111 -4.96 -1.41 -24.87
CA VAL A 111 -3.83 -2.36 -24.77
C VAL A 111 -4.23 -3.63 -24.02
N GLU A 112 -4.23 -4.76 -24.71
CA GLU A 112 -4.56 -6.08 -24.14
C GLU A 112 -3.35 -7.03 -24.07
N LYS A 113 -3.03 -7.52 -22.86
CA LYS A 113 -2.10 -8.65 -22.62
C LYS A 113 -0.65 -8.38 -23.03
N CYS A 114 -0.14 -7.18 -22.79
CA CYS A 114 1.20 -6.78 -23.23
C CYS A 114 2.25 -6.82 -22.11
N LEU A 115 3.52 -7.10 -22.44
CA LEU A 115 4.69 -6.89 -21.57
C LEU A 115 5.48 -5.71 -22.16
N LEU A 116 5.85 -4.68 -21.41
CA LEU A 116 6.36 -3.41 -21.92
C LEU A 116 7.61 -2.95 -21.15
N PHE A 117 8.55 -2.30 -21.82
CA PHE A 117 9.84 -1.84 -21.28
C PHE A 117 10.40 -0.60 -22.05
N GLY A 118 9.69 0.53 -22.10
CA GLY A 118 10.30 1.85 -22.31
C GLY A 118 9.32 2.99 -22.05
N GLY A 119 9.81 4.16 -21.59
CA GLY A 119 8.98 5.24 -21.04
C GLY A 119 7.99 5.86 -22.03
N PHE A 120 6.84 6.33 -21.55
CA PHE A 120 5.94 7.15 -22.36
C PHE A 120 6.02 8.62 -21.96
N MET A 121 6.00 9.53 -22.92
CA MET A 121 5.70 10.95 -22.72
C MET A 121 4.59 11.34 -23.68
N ALA A 122 3.65 12.17 -23.27
CA ALA A 122 2.74 12.80 -24.23
C ALA A 122 2.20 14.14 -23.77
N ASP A 123 1.93 15.09 -24.65
CA ASP A 123 1.27 16.32 -24.20
C ASP A 123 -0.20 15.98 -23.88
N THR A 124 -0.94 15.36 -24.80
CA THR A 124 -2.35 14.96 -24.61
C THR A 124 -2.54 13.45 -24.85
N TRP A 125 -3.16 12.75 -23.89
CA TRP A 125 -3.65 11.37 -24.02
C TRP A 125 -5.04 11.30 -24.72
N PRO A 126 -5.57 10.10 -25.06
CA PRO A 126 -6.94 9.91 -25.61
C PRO A 126 -8.09 10.59 -24.85
N GLU A 127 -9.33 10.44 -25.30
CA GLU A 127 -10.51 10.55 -24.41
C GLU A 127 -10.70 9.22 -23.64
N ASP A 128 -10.63 8.07 -24.32
CA ASP A 128 -10.73 6.73 -23.72
C ASP A 128 -9.39 5.96 -23.71
N HIS A 129 -8.92 5.52 -22.53
CA HIS A 129 -7.79 4.58 -22.47
C HIS A 129 -7.95 3.44 -21.48
N ARG A 130 -7.88 2.20 -22.00
CA ARG A 130 -7.96 0.98 -21.19
C ARG A 130 -6.76 0.04 -21.35
N VAL A 131 -6.05 -0.18 -20.23
CA VAL A 131 -4.99 -1.19 -20.10
C VAL A 131 -5.52 -2.46 -19.41
N GLU A 132 -5.60 -3.57 -20.14
CA GLU A 132 -5.95 -4.88 -19.60
C GLU A 132 -4.76 -5.86 -19.57
N LYS A 133 -4.47 -6.43 -18.39
CA LYS A 133 -3.61 -7.61 -18.19
C LYS A 133 -2.15 -7.43 -18.64
N CYS A 134 -1.59 -6.26 -18.39
CA CYS A 134 -0.25 -5.90 -18.87
C CYS A 134 0.85 -6.05 -17.80
N LEU A 135 2.07 -6.35 -18.22
CA LEU A 135 3.28 -6.26 -17.40
C LEU A 135 4.10 -5.08 -17.94
N LEU A 136 4.05 -3.92 -17.33
CA LEU A 136 4.73 -2.71 -17.78
C LEU A 136 5.99 -2.49 -16.93
N PHE A 137 7.16 -2.17 -17.47
CA PHE A 137 8.38 -1.94 -16.68
C PHE A 137 8.83 -0.47 -16.69
N VAL A 138 7.90 0.48 -16.80
CA VAL A 138 8.23 1.90 -17.05
C VAL A 138 7.32 2.95 -16.46
N GLY A 139 7.80 4.19 -16.51
CA GLY A 139 7.04 5.40 -16.20
C GLY A 139 6.36 6.03 -17.41
N PHE A 140 5.32 6.80 -17.09
CA PHE A 140 4.58 7.68 -18.00
C PHE A 140 4.75 9.14 -17.54
N MET A 141 4.76 10.06 -18.49
CA MET A 141 4.57 11.49 -18.25
C MET A 141 3.48 11.97 -19.21
N ALA A 142 2.59 12.84 -18.77
CA ALA A 142 1.75 13.56 -19.71
C ALA A 142 1.29 14.93 -19.25
N ASP A 143 1.05 15.90 -20.12
CA ASP A 143 0.41 17.14 -19.66
C ASP A 143 -1.07 16.84 -19.31
N THR A 144 -1.81 16.11 -20.16
CA THR A 144 -3.23 15.75 -19.91
C THR A 144 -3.50 14.27 -20.14
N TRP A 145 -4.27 13.62 -19.24
CA TRP A 145 -4.72 12.22 -19.29
C TRP A 145 -6.16 12.05 -19.85
N PRO A 146 -6.59 10.83 -20.27
CA PRO A 146 -7.89 10.53 -20.91
C PRO A 146 -9.09 10.49 -20.01
N GLU A 147 -10.12 11.29 -20.31
CA GLU A 147 -11.40 11.46 -19.59
C GLU A 147 -11.86 10.19 -18.85
N ASP A 148 -11.83 9.01 -19.50
CA ASP A 148 -11.88 7.71 -18.84
C ASP A 148 -10.55 6.93 -18.98
N HIS A 149 -9.82 6.75 -17.86
CA HIS A 149 -8.67 5.84 -17.85
C HIS A 149 -8.87 4.65 -16.90
N ARG A 150 -8.78 3.42 -17.43
CA ARG A 150 -8.97 2.20 -16.63
C ARG A 150 -7.82 1.20 -16.77
N VAL A 151 -7.19 0.87 -15.65
CA VAL A 151 -6.10 -0.13 -15.56
C VAL A 151 -6.58 -1.38 -14.82
N GLU A 152 -6.68 -2.52 -15.52
CA GLU A 152 -7.03 -3.80 -14.91
C GLU A 152 -5.87 -4.83 -14.94
N LYS A 153 -5.60 -5.48 -13.81
CA LYS A 153 -4.77 -6.70 -13.70
C LYS A 153 -3.33 -6.53 -14.19
N CYS A 154 -2.76 -5.36 -13.97
CA CYS A 154 -1.43 -5.02 -14.45
C CYS A 154 -0.34 -5.18 -13.38
N LEU A 155 0.90 -5.42 -13.81
CA LEU A 155 2.10 -5.30 -12.97
C LEU A 155 2.98 -4.22 -13.61
N LEU A 156 3.31 -3.15 -12.90
CA LEU A 156 3.93 -1.92 -13.44
C LEU A 156 5.26 -1.56 -12.74
N PHE A 157 6.30 -1.11 -13.46
CA PHE A 157 7.59 -0.69 -12.91
C PHE A 157 8.10 0.67 -13.42
N GLY A 158 7.34 1.72 -13.13
CA GLY A 158 7.86 3.09 -13.11
C GLY A 158 6.85 4.08 -12.57
N GLY A 159 7.23 5.36 -12.51
CA GLY A 159 6.37 6.42 -12.01
C GLY A 159 5.48 7.02 -13.09
N PHE A 160 4.25 7.40 -12.74
CA PHE A 160 3.40 8.28 -13.55
C PHE A 160 3.61 9.73 -13.10
N MET A 161 3.74 10.66 -14.05
CA MET A 161 3.62 12.10 -13.84
C MET A 161 2.51 12.60 -14.76
N ALA A 162 1.73 13.57 -14.31
CA ALA A 162 0.93 14.36 -15.24
C ALA A 162 0.50 15.72 -14.74
N ASP A 163 0.30 16.71 -15.60
CA ASP A 163 -0.23 17.99 -15.12
C ASP A 163 -1.72 17.81 -14.75
N THR A 164 -2.53 17.18 -15.61
CA THR A 164 -3.95 16.90 -15.33
C THR A 164 -4.34 15.44 -15.55
N TRP A 165 -4.96 14.84 -14.54
CA TRP A 165 -5.65 13.54 -14.64
C TRP A 165 -7.08 13.71 -15.17
N PRO A 166 -7.71 12.63 -15.65
CA PRO A 166 -9.02 12.68 -16.26
C PRO A 166 -10.17 12.84 -15.30
N GLU A 167 -11.38 13.24 -15.74
CA GLU A 167 -12.61 13.22 -14.91
C GLU A 167 -12.86 11.86 -14.18
N ASP A 168 -12.57 10.70 -14.79
CA ASP A 168 -12.68 9.37 -14.16
C ASP A 168 -11.38 8.51 -14.27
N HIS A 169 -10.82 8.04 -13.14
CA HIS A 169 -9.73 7.05 -13.21
C HIS A 169 -9.85 5.87 -12.23
N ARG A 170 -9.76 4.65 -12.76
CA ARG A 170 -9.92 3.41 -11.99
C ARG A 170 -8.81 2.39 -12.18
N VAL A 171 -8.15 2.02 -11.07
CA VAL A 171 -7.14 0.94 -11.01
C VAL A 171 -7.70 -0.28 -10.26
N GLU A 172 -7.80 -1.42 -10.95
CA GLU A 172 -8.22 -2.70 -10.38
C GLU A 172 -7.14 -3.80 -10.44
N LYS A 173 -6.87 -4.46 -9.31
CA LYS A 173 -6.09 -5.72 -9.21
C LYS A 173 -4.64 -5.59 -9.71
N CYS A 174 -4.02 -4.45 -9.51
CA CYS A 174 -2.67 -4.15 -10.01
C CYS A 174 -1.57 -4.33 -8.96
N LEU A 175 -0.34 -4.59 -9.39
CA LEU A 175 0.88 -4.44 -8.61
C LEU A 175 1.70 -3.31 -9.24
N LEU A 176 1.93 -2.20 -8.52
CA LEU A 176 2.53 -0.97 -9.06
C LEU A 176 3.83 -0.67 -8.32
N PHE A 177 4.92 -0.48 -9.05
CA PHE A 177 6.24 -0.09 -8.56
C PHE A 177 6.60 1.26 -9.18
N GLY A 178 6.42 2.34 -8.43
CA GLY A 178 6.67 3.71 -8.84
C GLY A 178 5.69 4.69 -8.21
N GLY A 179 6.01 5.99 -8.25
CA GLY A 179 5.13 7.03 -7.73
C GLY A 179 4.15 7.55 -8.79
N PHE A 180 2.98 8.00 -8.37
CA PHE A 180 2.10 8.88 -9.15
C PHE A 180 2.35 10.31 -8.68
N MET A 181 2.51 11.23 -9.62
CA MET A 181 2.54 12.67 -9.39
C MET A 181 1.50 13.28 -10.29
N ALA A 182 0.78 14.27 -9.80
CA ALA A 182 0.02 15.12 -10.70
C ALA A 182 -0.17 16.54 -10.20
N ASP A 183 -0.39 17.53 -11.06
CA ASP A 183 -0.85 18.83 -10.55
C ASP A 183 -2.34 18.70 -10.17
N THR A 184 -3.19 18.16 -11.05
CA THR A 184 -4.62 17.93 -10.81
C THR A 184 -5.04 16.46 -10.97
N TRP A 185 -5.86 15.96 -10.04
CA TRP A 185 -6.52 14.64 -10.11
C TRP A 185 -7.94 14.72 -10.71
N PRO A 186 -8.61 13.56 -10.97
CA PRO A 186 -9.97 13.47 -11.52
C PRO A 186 -11.09 14.20 -10.80
N GLU A 187 -12.34 14.06 -11.25
CA GLU A 187 -13.48 14.19 -10.33
C GLU A 187 -13.52 12.92 -9.43
N ASP A 188 -13.54 11.71 -9.99
CA ASP A 188 -13.45 10.44 -9.23
C ASP A 188 -12.12 9.66 -9.42
N HIS A 189 -11.53 9.20 -8.30
CA HIS A 189 -10.41 8.26 -8.34
C HIS A 189 -10.63 7.04 -7.45
N ARG A 190 -10.56 5.85 -8.08
CA ARG A 190 -10.80 4.58 -7.38
C ARG A 190 -9.69 3.54 -7.57
N VAL A 191 -9.08 3.12 -6.46
CA VAL A 191 -8.09 2.01 -6.42
C VAL A 191 -8.65 0.79 -5.67
N GLU A 192 -8.81 -0.34 -6.38
CA GLU A 192 -9.32 -1.58 -5.80
C GLU A 192 -8.34 -2.76 -5.91
N LYS A 193 -8.07 -3.43 -4.78
CA LYS A 193 -7.35 -4.73 -4.71
C LYS A 193 -5.91 -4.68 -5.24
N CYS A 194 -5.24 -3.55 -5.05
CA CYS A 194 -3.90 -3.29 -5.57
C CYS A 194 -2.80 -3.50 -4.50
N LEU A 195 -1.58 -3.71 -4.96
CA LEU A 195 -0.36 -3.63 -4.17
C LEU A 195 0.50 -2.50 -4.76
N LEU A 196 0.74 -1.42 -4.01
CA LEU A 196 1.42 -0.22 -4.48
C LEU A 196 2.71 0.05 -3.69
N PHE A 197 3.80 0.24 -4.41
CA PHE A 197 5.11 0.62 -3.90
C PHE A 197 5.53 1.93 -4.56
N GLY A 198 5.28 3.03 -3.88
CA GLY A 198 5.51 4.39 -4.32
C GLY A 198 4.59 5.38 -3.62
N GLY A 199 4.80 6.67 -3.87
CA GLY A 199 3.92 7.73 -3.38
C GLY A 199 2.84 8.14 -4.38
N PHE A 200 1.81 8.81 -3.89
CA PHE A 200 1.02 9.74 -4.71
C PHE A 200 1.32 11.17 -4.23
N MET A 201 1.70 12.04 -5.14
CA MET A 201 1.78 13.49 -4.90
C MET A 201 0.72 14.17 -5.74
N ALA A 202 0.12 15.23 -5.20
CA ALA A 202 -0.63 16.14 -6.04
C ALA A 202 -0.63 17.59 -5.56
N ASP A 203 -1.00 18.54 -6.41
CA ASP A 203 -1.37 19.88 -5.95
C ASP A 203 -2.87 19.87 -5.60
N THR A 204 -3.74 19.45 -6.52
CA THR A 204 -5.17 19.22 -6.25
C THR A 204 -5.59 17.77 -6.43
N ARG A 205 -6.53 17.35 -5.57
CA ARG A 205 -7.04 15.98 -5.54
C ARG A 205 -8.44 15.83 -6.11
N PRO A 206 -8.89 14.57 -6.34
CA PRO A 206 -10.21 14.38 -6.89
C PRO A 206 -11.31 14.77 -5.91
N GLU A 207 -12.52 15.03 -6.38
CA GLU A 207 -13.71 15.24 -5.53
C GLU A 207 -14.06 13.99 -4.70
N ASP A 208 -13.89 12.77 -5.26
CA ASP A 208 -13.98 11.48 -4.56
C ASP A 208 -12.67 10.68 -4.65
N HIS A 209 -12.06 10.36 -3.50
CA HIS A 209 -10.89 9.47 -3.47
C HIS A 209 -11.19 8.19 -2.69
N ARG A 210 -11.34 7.06 -3.40
CA ARG A 210 -11.67 5.77 -2.79
C ARG A 210 -10.61 4.69 -2.98
N VAL A 211 -10.00 4.24 -1.89
CA VAL A 211 -9.03 3.12 -1.85
C VAL A 211 -9.63 1.91 -1.13
N GLU A 212 -9.82 0.78 -1.81
CA GLU A 212 -10.37 -0.44 -1.22
C GLU A 212 -9.42 -1.65 -1.35
N LYS A 213 -9.25 -2.41 -0.25
CA LYS A 213 -8.60 -3.74 -0.24
C LYS A 213 -7.14 -3.72 -0.73
N CYS A 214 -6.45 -2.60 -0.52
CA CYS A 214 -5.10 -2.38 -1.03
C CYS A 214 -4.01 -2.63 0.03
N LEU A 215 -2.79 -2.92 -0.43
CA LEU A 215 -1.57 -2.87 0.37
C LEU A 215 -0.64 -1.80 -0.21
N LEU A 216 -0.23 -0.82 0.59
CA LEU A 216 0.41 0.41 0.10
C LEU A 216 1.66 0.76 0.90
N PHE A 217 2.74 1.10 0.20
CA PHE A 217 4.04 1.48 0.73
C PHE A 217 4.55 2.74 0.04
N GLY A 218 4.75 3.81 0.81
CA GLY A 218 5.20 5.11 0.30
C GLY A 218 4.65 6.30 1.09
N GLY A 219 4.18 7.34 0.40
CA GLY A 219 3.54 8.51 1.01
C GLY A 219 2.44 9.08 0.13
N PHE A 220 1.42 9.69 0.73
CA PHE A 220 0.39 10.46 0.03
C PHE A 220 0.58 11.93 0.42
N MET A 221 0.91 12.78 -0.54
CA MET A 221 1.03 14.24 -0.35
C MET A 221 -0.02 14.89 -1.25
N ALA A 222 -0.71 15.93 -0.77
CA ALA A 222 -1.57 16.73 -1.62
C ALA A 222 -1.77 18.14 -1.05
N ASP A 223 -1.65 19.23 -1.81
CA ASP A 223 -1.90 20.58 -1.25
C ASP A 223 -3.39 20.71 -0.89
N THR A 224 -4.31 20.41 -1.81
CA THR A 224 -5.75 20.26 -1.51
C THR A 224 -6.21 18.80 -1.59
N ARG A 225 -7.22 18.45 -0.79
CA ARG A 225 -7.88 17.13 -0.77
C ARG A 225 -9.33 17.21 -1.30
N PRO A 226 -9.96 16.05 -1.57
CA PRO A 226 -11.33 15.91 -2.10
C PRO A 226 -12.44 16.67 -1.36
N GLU A 227 -13.70 16.54 -1.77
CA GLU A 227 -14.81 16.70 -0.82
C GLU A 227 -14.94 15.42 0.05
N ASP A 228 -14.78 14.21 -0.52
CA ASP A 228 -14.76 12.94 0.23
C ASP A 228 -13.46 12.10 0.06
N HIS A 229 -12.92 11.58 1.18
CA HIS A 229 -11.87 10.55 1.13
C HIS A 229 -12.25 9.30 1.93
N ARG A 230 -12.31 8.14 1.23
CA ARG A 230 -12.60 6.84 1.85
C ARG A 230 -11.52 5.78 1.63
N VAL A 231 -10.99 5.24 2.74
CA VAL A 231 -10.09 4.06 2.74
C VAL A 231 -10.77 2.89 3.44
N GLU A 232 -11.00 1.78 2.73
CA GLU A 232 -11.61 0.56 3.28
C GLU A 232 -10.72 -0.69 3.16
N LYS A 233 -10.49 -1.41 4.27
CA LYS A 233 -9.83 -2.74 4.29
C LYS A 233 -8.38 -2.74 3.77
N CYS A 234 -7.64 -1.67 4.03
CA CYS A 234 -6.28 -1.48 3.53
C CYS A 234 -5.22 -1.81 4.58
N LEU A 235 -4.02 -2.18 4.11
CA LEU A 235 -2.79 -2.18 4.90
C LEU A 235 -1.86 -1.10 4.32
N LEU A 236 -1.54 -0.10 5.13
CA LEU A 236 -0.89 1.15 4.73
C LEU A 236 0.40 1.34 5.54
N PHE A 237 1.54 1.54 4.86
CA PHE A 237 2.84 1.84 5.48
C PHE A 237 3.32 3.22 5.01
N VAL A 238 2.51 4.24 5.29
CA VAL A 238 2.64 5.56 4.68
C VAL A 238 2.46 6.73 5.63
N GLY A 239 3.12 7.83 5.29
CA GLY A 239 2.73 9.17 5.71
C GLY A 239 1.65 9.74 4.80
N PHE A 240 0.64 10.39 5.37
CA PHE A 240 -0.27 11.27 4.66
C PHE A 240 0.01 12.71 5.06
N MET A 241 0.43 13.55 4.11
CA MET A 241 0.55 15.00 4.26
C MET A 241 -0.55 15.64 3.40
N ALA A 242 -1.13 16.74 3.88
CA ALA A 242 -1.98 17.59 3.05
C ALA A 242 -2.20 18.96 3.68
N ASP A 243 -2.19 20.06 2.93
CA ASP A 243 -2.41 21.39 3.54
C ASP A 243 -3.89 21.50 3.96
N THR A 244 -4.83 21.31 3.02
CA THR A 244 -6.26 21.20 3.36
C THR A 244 -6.77 19.77 3.20
N ARG A 245 -7.85 19.45 3.93
CA ARG A 245 -8.51 18.14 3.95
C ARG A 245 -9.94 18.20 3.43
N PRO A 246 -10.57 17.03 3.20
CA PRO A 246 -11.90 16.98 2.61
C PRO A 246 -12.98 17.60 3.49
N GLU A 247 -14.25 17.51 3.12
CA GLU A 247 -15.35 17.64 4.08
C GLU A 247 -15.46 16.35 4.92
N ASP A 248 -15.52 15.17 4.26
CA ASP A 248 -15.49 13.85 4.93
C ASP A 248 -14.18 13.07 4.74
N HIS A 249 -13.67 12.49 5.82
CA HIS A 249 -12.62 11.47 5.73
C HIS A 249 -12.95 10.24 6.57
N ARG A 250 -13.06 9.10 5.90
CA ARG A 250 -13.42 7.81 6.53
C ARG A 250 -12.39 6.72 6.30
N VAL A 251 -11.82 6.21 7.40
CA VAL A 251 -10.93 5.04 7.42
C VAL A 251 -11.62 3.87 8.13
N GLU A 252 -11.96 2.81 7.39
CA GLU A 252 -12.65 1.64 7.94
C GLU A 252 -11.83 0.35 7.76
N LYS A 253 -11.64 -0.44 8.83
CA LYS A 253 -11.01 -1.78 8.82
C LYS A 253 -9.56 -1.81 8.32
N CYS A 254 -8.80 -0.76 8.60
CA CYS A 254 -7.43 -0.60 8.10
C CYS A 254 -6.37 -0.91 9.16
N LEU A 255 -5.18 -1.32 8.70
CA LEU A 255 -3.95 -1.37 9.48
C LEU A 255 -2.98 -0.32 8.89
N LEU A 256 -2.53 0.64 9.69
CA LEU A 256 -1.73 1.78 9.26
C LEU A 256 -0.45 1.94 10.10
N PHE A 257 0.65 2.20 9.41
CA PHE A 257 1.96 2.49 9.94
C PHE A 257 2.47 3.76 9.27
N GLY A 258 2.47 4.86 10.01
CA GLY A 258 2.90 6.17 9.59
C GLY A 258 2.01 7.27 10.15
N GLY A 259 2.35 8.53 9.85
CA GLY A 259 1.65 9.68 10.39
C GLY A 259 0.65 10.31 9.40
N PHE A 260 -0.36 10.96 9.95
CA PHE A 260 -1.22 11.92 9.27
C PHE A 260 -0.79 13.32 9.72
N MET A 261 -0.38 14.16 8.79
CA MET A 261 -0.15 15.60 8.98
C MET A 261 -1.17 16.32 8.11
N ALA A 262 -1.73 17.40 8.61
CA ALA A 262 -2.45 18.37 7.78
C ALA A 262 -2.58 19.73 8.43
N ASP A 263 -2.59 20.83 7.70
CA ASP A 263 -2.81 22.13 8.34
C ASP A 263 -4.27 22.20 8.81
N ILE A 264 -5.23 21.84 7.95
CA ILE A 264 -6.67 21.80 8.27
C ILE A 264 -7.21 20.38 8.07
N TRP A 265 -8.06 19.91 8.99
CA TRP A 265 -8.77 18.61 8.93
C TRP A 265 -10.21 18.73 8.41
N PRO A 266 -10.83 17.60 8.00
CA PRO A 266 -12.16 17.58 7.40
C PRO A 266 -13.27 17.81 8.40
N GLU A 267 -14.32 18.58 8.10
CA GLU A 267 -15.50 18.79 8.97
C GLU A 267 -16.02 17.49 9.63
N HIS A 268 -15.95 16.34 8.96
CA HIS A 268 -16.14 15.05 9.61
C HIS A 268 -15.00 14.07 9.39
N HIS A 269 -14.40 13.63 10.49
CA HIS A 269 -13.43 12.54 10.46
C HIS A 269 -13.91 11.31 11.21
N ARG A 270 -13.92 10.16 10.53
CA ARG A 270 -14.32 8.89 11.13
C ARG A 270 -13.31 7.77 10.93
N VAL A 271 -12.79 7.22 12.03
CA VAL A 271 -11.97 6.00 12.04
C VAL A 271 -12.73 4.88 12.73
N GLU A 272 -12.99 3.78 12.01
CA GLU A 272 -13.71 2.63 12.56
C GLU A 272 -12.94 1.32 12.35
N LYS A 273 -12.73 0.54 13.43
CA LYS A 273 -12.13 -0.81 13.40
C LYS A 273 -10.68 -0.84 12.88
N CYS A 274 -9.88 0.15 13.21
CA CYS A 274 -8.52 0.30 12.70
C CYS A 274 -7.45 -0.06 13.74
N LEU A 275 -6.27 -0.41 13.24
CA LEU A 275 -5.03 -0.48 14.00
C LEU A 275 -4.07 0.57 13.43
N LEU A 276 -3.71 1.60 14.21
CA LEU A 276 -2.92 2.74 13.77
C LEU A 276 -1.62 2.85 14.61
N PHE A 277 -0.49 3.03 13.93
CA PHE A 277 0.84 3.22 14.50
C PHE A 277 1.44 4.48 13.86
N GLY A 278 1.75 5.51 14.65
CA GLY A 278 2.31 6.77 14.14
C GLY A 278 1.87 8.00 14.92
N GLY A 279 1.42 9.04 14.23
CA GLY A 279 0.90 10.26 14.87
C GLY A 279 -0.10 10.98 13.97
N PHE A 280 -0.99 11.73 14.58
CA PHE A 280 -1.86 12.70 13.90
C PHE A 280 -1.43 14.09 14.34
N MET A 281 -1.06 14.96 13.40
CA MET A 281 -0.71 16.36 13.67
C MET A 281 -1.62 17.24 12.83
N ALA A 282 -2.08 18.36 13.41
CA ALA A 282 -2.76 19.39 12.64
C ALA A 282 -2.62 20.79 13.20
N ASP A 283 -2.88 21.82 12.40
CA ASP A 283 -3.13 23.15 12.97
C ASP A 283 -4.58 23.22 13.43
N THR A 284 -5.55 22.76 12.63
CA THR A 284 -6.99 22.75 12.99
C THR A 284 -7.66 21.40 12.74
N TRP A 285 -8.37 20.87 13.74
CA TRP A 285 -9.22 19.67 13.64
C TRP A 285 -10.63 19.99 13.08
N PRO A 286 -11.45 18.96 12.75
CA PRO A 286 -12.82 19.06 12.18
C PRO A 286 -13.84 19.91 12.96
N GLU A 287 -15.08 19.99 12.49
CA GLU A 287 -16.24 20.12 13.40
C GLU A 287 -16.42 18.81 14.21
N ASP A 288 -16.54 17.64 13.56
CA ASP A 288 -16.64 16.30 14.18
C ASP A 288 -15.41 15.40 14.03
N HIS A 289 -14.99 14.77 15.13
CA HIS A 289 -14.05 13.65 15.10
C HIS A 289 -14.54 12.43 15.88
N ARG A 290 -14.62 11.28 15.19
CA ARG A 290 -15.03 10.00 15.80
C ARG A 290 -14.08 8.84 15.56
N VAL A 291 -13.57 8.25 16.64
CA VAL A 291 -12.81 6.99 16.64
C VAL A 291 -13.63 5.90 17.32
N GLU A 292 -13.96 4.83 16.60
CA GLU A 292 -14.68 3.68 17.15
C GLU A 292 -13.90 2.35 16.97
N LYS A 293 -13.79 1.54 18.03
CA LYS A 293 -13.25 0.16 18.00
C LYS A 293 -11.80 0.05 17.49
N CYS A 294 -10.96 1.03 17.82
CA CYS A 294 -9.60 1.10 17.30
C CYS A 294 -8.54 0.69 18.34
N LEU A 295 -7.39 0.22 17.86
CA LEU A 295 -6.16 0.12 18.65
C LEU A 295 -5.17 1.13 18.07
N LEU A 296 -4.72 2.06 18.90
CA LEU A 296 -4.01 3.27 18.52
C LEU A 296 -2.69 3.34 19.29
N PHE A 297 -1.56 3.38 18.58
CA PHE A 297 -0.24 3.67 19.11
C PHE A 297 0.20 5.01 18.52
N VAL A 298 -0.53 6.06 18.89
CA VAL A 298 -0.40 7.38 18.26
C VAL A 298 -0.41 8.53 19.27
N GLY A 299 0.41 9.55 18.99
CA GLY A 299 0.17 10.89 19.50
C GLY A 299 -0.84 11.61 18.60
N PHE A 300 -1.80 12.31 19.20
CA PHE A 300 -2.55 13.36 18.53
C PHE A 300 -2.01 14.71 19.01
N MET A 301 -1.65 15.57 18.07
CA MET A 301 -1.20 16.95 18.33
C MET A 301 -2.06 17.86 17.48
N ALA A 302 -2.47 18.98 18.05
CA ALA A 302 -2.94 20.08 17.24
C ALA A 302 -2.91 21.43 17.91
N ASP A 303 -2.98 22.50 17.14
CA ASP A 303 -3.15 23.82 17.72
C ASP A 303 -4.63 23.98 18.15
N THR A 304 -5.60 23.72 17.27
CA THR A 304 -7.05 23.71 17.57
C THR A 304 -7.71 22.34 17.39
N TRP A 305 -8.52 21.92 18.36
CA TRP A 305 -9.31 20.66 18.35
C TRP A 305 -10.72 20.78 17.78
N PRO A 306 -11.40 19.65 17.49
CA PRO A 306 -12.73 19.68 16.87
C PRO A 306 -13.82 20.04 17.86
N GLU A 307 -14.97 20.57 17.41
CA GLU A 307 -16.13 20.87 18.27
C GLU A 307 -16.62 19.62 19.02
N ASP A 308 -16.84 18.52 18.31
CA ASP A 308 -17.19 17.20 18.86
C ASP A 308 -16.02 16.22 18.75
N HIS A 309 -15.56 15.66 19.87
CA HIS A 309 -14.61 14.54 19.85
C HIS A 309 -15.09 13.33 20.61
N ARG A 310 -15.26 12.22 19.88
CA ARG A 310 -15.71 10.95 20.45
C ARG A 310 -14.76 9.78 20.20
N VAL A 311 -14.24 9.22 21.28
CA VAL A 311 -13.51 7.93 21.29
C VAL A 311 -14.36 6.85 21.97
N GLU A 312 -14.76 5.81 21.23
CA GLU A 312 -15.55 4.70 21.77
C GLU A 312 -14.89 3.33 21.56
N LYS A 313 -14.75 2.52 22.63
CA LYS A 313 -14.23 1.12 22.59
C LYS A 313 -12.80 1.00 22.04
N CYS A 314 -11.94 1.97 22.36
CA CYS A 314 -10.57 2.00 21.85
C CYS A 314 -9.53 1.64 22.91
N LEU A 315 -8.37 1.16 22.44
CA LEU A 315 -7.16 0.99 23.22
C LEU A 315 -6.14 1.99 22.67
N LEU A 316 -5.70 2.97 23.47
CA LEU A 316 -4.73 4.01 23.09
C LEU A 316 -3.42 3.89 23.88
N PHE A 317 -2.31 3.98 23.17
CA PHE A 317 -0.96 4.21 23.69
C PHE A 317 -0.41 5.44 23.00
N GLY A 318 -0.46 6.56 23.70
CA GLY A 318 0.03 7.85 23.28
C GLY A 318 -0.71 8.99 23.96
N GLY A 319 -0.36 10.22 23.59
CA GLY A 319 -0.96 11.41 24.20
C GLY A 319 -1.81 12.22 23.23
N PHE A 320 -2.65 13.06 23.81
CA PHE A 320 -3.34 14.14 23.12
C PHE A 320 -2.77 15.45 23.62
N MET A 321 -2.25 16.28 22.72
CA MET A 321 -1.73 17.62 23.00
C MET A 321 -2.54 18.62 22.18
N ALA A 322 -2.93 19.72 22.81
CA ALA A 322 -3.49 20.84 22.09
C ALA A 322 -3.29 22.21 22.74
N ASP A 323 -3.43 23.31 22.00
CA ASP A 323 -3.57 24.62 22.64
C ASP A 323 -5.04 24.81 23.07
N THR A 324 -6.00 24.64 22.15
CA THR A 324 -7.45 24.67 22.46
C THR A 324 -8.09 23.30 22.27
N ARG A 325 -9.10 23.00 23.09
CA ARG A 325 -9.87 21.74 23.06
C ARG A 325 -11.29 21.88 22.52
N PRO A 326 -12.01 20.75 22.32
CA PRO A 326 -13.39 20.75 21.81
C PRO A 326 -14.37 21.62 22.61
N GLU A 327 -15.61 21.71 22.16
CA GLU A 327 -16.71 22.00 23.10
C GLU A 327 -17.05 20.70 23.88
N ASP A 328 -17.23 19.58 23.17
CA ASP A 328 -17.55 18.25 23.73
C ASP A 328 -16.42 17.22 23.57
N HIS A 329 -15.93 16.65 24.70
CA HIS A 329 -14.96 15.55 24.67
C HIS A 329 -15.50 14.30 25.38
N ARG A 330 -15.86 13.29 24.59
CA ARG A 330 -16.41 12.01 25.09
C ARG A 330 -15.52 10.79 24.84
N VAL A 331 -15.04 10.19 25.94
CA VAL A 331 -14.30 8.91 25.92
C VAL A 331 -15.11 7.83 26.62
N GLU A 332 -15.57 6.80 25.89
CA GLU A 332 -16.39 5.71 26.44
C GLU A 332 -15.75 4.32 26.21
N LYS A 333 -15.65 3.49 27.26
CA LYS A 333 -15.17 2.08 27.21
C LYS A 333 -13.74 1.92 26.69
N CYS A 334 -12.87 2.87 26.99
CA CYS A 334 -11.49 2.89 26.48
C CYS A 334 -10.45 2.44 27.53
N LEU A 335 -9.31 1.95 27.06
CA LEU A 335 -8.10 1.75 27.85
C LEU A 335 -7.04 2.69 27.27
N LEU A 336 -6.45 3.55 28.11
CA LEU A 336 -5.62 4.67 27.70
C LEU A 336 -4.28 4.69 28.47
N PHE A 337 -3.18 4.81 27.74
CA PHE A 337 -1.82 4.91 28.27
C PHE A 337 -1.14 6.09 27.60
N GLY A 338 -0.81 7.12 28.37
CA GLY A 338 -0.13 8.32 27.87
C GLY A 338 -0.44 9.57 28.68
N GLY A 339 -0.76 10.68 28.02
CA GLY A 339 -1.13 11.93 28.71
C GLY A 339 -2.05 12.81 27.88
N PHE A 340 -2.94 13.53 28.53
CA PHE A 340 -3.66 14.64 27.91
C PHE A 340 -3.01 15.94 28.39
N MET A 341 -2.56 16.76 27.47
CA MET A 341 -2.10 18.14 27.72
C MET A 341 -3.01 19.06 26.92
N ALA A 342 -3.46 20.14 27.53
CA ALA A 342 -4.05 21.24 26.77
C ALA A 342 -3.89 22.57 27.50
N ASP A 343 -3.76 23.71 26.82
CA ASP A 343 -3.76 25.00 27.51
C ASP A 343 -5.18 25.31 28.02
N THR A 344 -6.20 25.16 27.15
CA THR A 344 -7.62 25.27 27.50
C THR A 344 -8.33 23.92 27.34
N TRP A 345 -9.16 23.51 28.31
CA TRP A 345 -10.05 22.34 28.23
C TRP A 345 -11.40 22.64 27.58
N PRO A 346 -12.17 21.60 27.18
CA PRO A 346 -13.51 21.76 26.64
C PRO A 346 -14.50 22.44 27.59
N GLU A 347 -15.72 22.72 27.15
CA GLU A 347 -16.82 23.05 28.06
C GLU A 347 -17.27 21.80 28.82
N ASP A 348 -17.58 20.72 28.08
CA ASP A 348 -17.99 19.42 28.61
C ASP A 348 -16.94 18.32 28.37
N GLN A 349 -16.55 17.63 29.45
CA GLN A 349 -15.82 16.37 29.34
C GLN A 349 -16.54 15.23 30.02
N ARG A 350 -16.73 14.14 29.27
CA ARG A 350 -17.26 12.88 29.79
C ARG A 350 -16.37 11.68 29.53
N VAL A 351 -15.84 11.11 30.62
CA VAL A 351 -15.07 9.86 30.60
C VAL A 351 -15.88 8.77 31.33
N GLU A 352 -16.39 7.77 30.59
CA GLU A 352 -17.21 6.68 31.16
C GLU A 352 -16.60 5.28 30.90
N LYS A 353 -16.49 4.45 31.95
CA LYS A 353 -16.05 3.03 31.87
C LYS A 353 -14.62 2.85 31.33
N CYS A 354 -13.71 3.77 31.67
CA CYS A 354 -12.35 3.77 31.15
C CYS A 354 -11.30 3.29 32.18
N LEU A 355 -10.21 2.69 31.68
CA LEU A 355 -9.00 2.42 32.45
C LEU A 355 -7.92 3.37 31.92
N LEU A 356 -7.42 4.26 32.78
CA LEU A 356 -6.61 5.42 32.43
C LEU A 356 -5.25 5.39 33.17
N PHE A 357 -4.15 5.26 32.45
CA PHE A 357 -2.78 5.33 32.97
C PHE A 357 -2.09 6.60 32.47
N VAL A 358 -2.59 7.74 32.97
CA VAL A 358 -2.27 9.05 32.39
C VAL A 358 -2.08 10.18 33.39
N GLY A 359 -1.29 11.16 32.97
CA GLY A 359 -1.35 12.53 33.48
C GLY A 359 -2.33 13.38 32.67
N PHE A 360 -3.12 14.20 33.36
CA PHE A 360 -3.85 15.31 32.76
C PHE A 360 -3.15 16.61 33.18
N MET A 361 -2.76 17.44 32.22
CA MET A 361 -2.17 18.76 32.45
C MET A 361 -3.01 19.81 31.73
N ALA A 362 -3.26 20.92 32.42
CA ALA A 362 -3.86 22.10 31.79
C ALA A 362 -3.71 23.39 32.55
N ASP A 363 -3.70 24.51 31.82
CA ASP A 363 -3.77 25.82 32.43
C ASP A 363 -5.22 26.11 32.87
N THR A 364 -6.21 25.85 32.00
CA THR A 364 -7.65 26.00 32.30
C THR A 364 -8.41 24.67 32.19
N TRP A 365 -9.18 24.31 33.22
CA TRP A 365 -10.08 23.14 33.26
C TRP A 365 -11.50 23.42 32.70
N PRO A 366 -12.29 22.38 32.31
CA PRO A 366 -13.66 22.55 31.79
C PRO A 366 -14.62 23.15 32.82
N GLU A 367 -15.79 23.62 32.38
CA GLU A 367 -16.90 23.94 33.30
C GLU A 367 -17.45 22.65 33.93
N ASP A 368 -17.79 21.64 33.12
CA ASP A 368 -18.33 20.34 33.55
C ASP A 368 -17.35 19.18 33.30
N HIS A 369 -16.84 18.59 34.37
CA HIS A 369 -15.94 17.44 34.30
C HIS A 369 -16.57 16.21 34.95
N ARG A 370 -16.93 15.20 34.14
CA ARG A 370 -17.54 13.96 34.61
C ARG A 370 -16.74 12.70 34.29
N VAL A 371 -16.20 12.08 35.35
CA VAL A 371 -15.57 10.75 35.31
C VAL A 371 -16.45 9.74 36.03
N GLU A 372 -16.99 8.75 35.31
CA GLU A 372 -17.82 7.69 35.88
C GLU A 372 -17.22 6.28 35.63
N LYS A 373 -17.11 5.47 36.69
CA LYS A 373 -16.70 4.04 36.61
C LYS A 373 -15.29 3.85 36.02
N CYS A 374 -14.36 4.76 36.30
CA CYS A 374 -13.01 4.70 35.76
C CYS A 374 -11.99 4.22 36.79
N LEU A 375 -10.89 3.60 36.35
CA LEU A 375 -9.74 3.29 37.21
C LEU A 375 -8.56 4.13 36.69
N LEU A 376 -8.01 5.02 37.54
CA LEU A 376 -7.01 6.04 37.18
C LEU A 376 -5.63 5.73 37.76
N PHE A 377 -4.58 5.94 37.00
CA PHE A 377 -3.21 5.79 37.46
C PHE A 377 -2.42 6.98 36.92
N GLY A 378 -2.29 8.00 37.77
CA GLY A 378 -1.56 9.21 37.47
C GLY A 378 -2.13 10.41 38.22
N GLY A 379 -1.73 11.61 37.81
CA GLY A 379 -2.07 12.86 38.48
C GLY A 379 -2.78 13.86 37.56
N PHE A 380 -3.62 14.67 38.17
CA PHE A 380 -4.18 15.89 37.59
C PHE A 380 -3.32 17.08 38.02
N MET A 381 -2.93 17.93 37.07
CA MET A 381 -2.26 19.20 37.33
C MET A 381 -2.98 20.29 36.55
N GLY A 382 -3.27 21.40 37.23
CA GLY A 382 -3.71 22.59 36.54
C GLY A 382 -3.79 23.83 37.42
N ASP A 383 -3.85 24.99 36.75
CA ASP A 383 -3.80 26.30 37.42
C ASP A 383 -5.18 26.74 37.91
N THR A 384 -6.26 26.48 37.16
CA THR A 384 -7.66 26.71 37.58
C THR A 384 -8.46 25.40 37.59
N TRP A 385 -9.34 25.18 38.57
CA TRP A 385 -10.18 23.97 38.66
C TRP A 385 -11.64 24.24 38.22
N PRO A 386 -12.40 23.20 37.78
CA PRO A 386 -13.80 23.37 37.37
C PRO A 386 -14.69 23.93 38.48
N GLU A 387 -15.83 24.51 38.07
CA GLU A 387 -16.96 24.72 38.97
C GLU A 387 -17.60 23.39 39.38
N ASP A 388 -17.86 22.47 38.44
CA ASP A 388 -18.51 21.19 38.69
C ASP A 388 -17.64 19.97 38.28
N HIS A 389 -16.85 19.49 39.26
CA HIS A 389 -16.01 18.29 39.12
C HIS A 389 -16.65 17.06 39.79
N ARG A 390 -17.14 16.09 38.99
CA ARG A 390 -17.77 14.86 39.48
C ARG A 390 -17.00 13.58 39.13
N VAL A 391 -16.40 12.98 40.17
CA VAL A 391 -15.77 11.65 40.09
C VAL A 391 -16.66 10.63 40.81
N GLU A 392 -17.34 9.76 40.06
CA GLU A 392 -18.16 8.68 40.62
C GLU A 392 -17.55 7.29 40.37
N LYS A 393 -17.32 6.51 41.43
CA LYS A 393 -16.91 5.09 41.40
C LYS A 393 -15.47 4.80 40.84
N CYS A 394 -14.37 5.47 41.30
CA CYS A 394 -12.94 5.46 40.77
C CYS A 394 -11.67 5.21 41.77
N LEU A 395 -10.33 4.89 41.39
CA LEU A 395 -9.10 4.21 42.13
C LEU A 395 -7.50 4.31 41.53
N LEU A 396 -6.21 3.92 42.10
CA LEU A 396 -4.61 4.35 41.89
C LEU A 396 -3.11 3.33 42.31
N PHE A 397 -1.90 2.66 41.62
CA PHE A 397 -0.76 1.30 41.87
C PHE A 397 0.92 0.56 41.22
N GLY A 398 1.76 -0.82 41.20
CA GLY A 398 3.42 -1.60 40.90
C GLY A 398 4.35 -3.15 40.15
N GLY A 399 5.73 -4.00 40.29
CA GLY A 399 6.97 -5.17 39.47
C GLY A 399 8.00 -6.85 39.50
N PHE A 400 9.07 -7.67 38.59
CA PHE A 400 10.34 -9.07 38.29
C PHE A 400 10.71 -10.79 37.31
N MET A 401 11.92 -11.74 36.73
CA MET A 401 12.64 -13.44 36.14
C MET A 401 13.42 -14.55 34.68
N ALA A 402 14.21 -15.88 34.13
CA ALA A 402 15.04 -17.60 34.08
C ALA A 402 16.27 -18.84 33.05
N ASP A 403 16.77 -20.42 32.86
CA ASP A 403 17.97 -21.73 32.10
C ASP A 403 18.57 -23.60 31.80
N THR A 404 19.69 -24.71 31.97
CA THR A 404 20.77 -26.18 31.91
C THR A 404 20.98 -27.90 31.38
N ARG A 405 21.87 -29.05 31.86
CA ARG A 405 22.83 -30.46 32.20
C ARG A 405 24.25 -30.38 32.94
N PRO A 406 25.50 -30.72 32.42
CA PRO A 406 25.99 -30.79 31.00
C PRO A 406 25.70 -31.97 29.98
N GLU A 407 26.40 -33.19 30.05
CA GLU A 407 26.65 -34.15 28.89
C GLU A 407 27.23 -33.19 27.94
N ASP A 408 26.32 -32.72 27.09
CA ASP A 408 24.82 -32.90 26.67
C ASP A 408 24.09 -34.58 26.20
N HIS A 409 22.95 -35.70 26.22
CA HIS A 409 21.54 -36.84 26.60
C HIS A 409 20.75 -38.65 26.61
N ARG A 410 19.41 -39.50 26.27
CA ARG A 410 18.33 -41.10 26.40
C ARG A 410 17.55 -42.70 25.45
N VAL A 411 16.10 -43.56 25.09
CA VAL A 411 14.95 -44.86 24.09
C VAL A 411 14.17 -45.84 22.43
N VAL A 412 14.36 -46.51 20.92
CA VAL A 412 14.04 -47.46 19.27
C VAL A 412 15.61 -48.59 19.63
N GLY A 413 16.02 -49.92 19.91
CA GLY A 413 17.34 -50.71 20.29
C GLY A 413 18.05 -52.01 19.94
N SER A 414 19.32 -52.03 19.88
CA SER A 414 20.32 -51.48 20.79
C SER A 414 21.18 -50.11 20.40
N ASN A 415 20.84 -48.74 20.12
CA ASN A 415 20.93 -47.10 20.48
C ASN A 415 20.80 -45.02 19.22
N PHE A 416 21.41 -43.98 18.12
CA PHE A 416 21.71 -42.14 17.50
C PHE A 416 21.68 -41.22 15.04
N THR A 417 20.47 -41.45 13.57
CA THR A 417 18.87 -41.80 11.80
C THR A 417 16.93 -42.68 10.47
N CYS A 418 15.11 -43.38 10.15
CA CYS A 418 12.72 -43.73 11.23
C CYS A 418 11.53 -45.34 12.15
N GLY A 419 10.58 -45.63 13.43
CA GLY A 419 10.65 -46.50 15.02
C GLY A 419 10.45 -46.59 17.03
N ARG A 420 10.37 -47.46 18.36
CA ARG A 420 11.18 -48.90 19.24
C ARG A 420 9.65 -50.10 19.54
N ARG A 421 9.36 -51.61 19.92
CA ARG A 421 9.90 -53.30 20.31
C ARG A 421 11.51 -53.96 19.92
N VAL A 422 12.53 -53.52 18.96
CA VAL A 422 14.14 -53.58 18.35
C VAL A 422 15.80 -52.62 17.87
N THR A 423 16.77 -51.34 17.75
CA THR A 423 18.24 -50.17 17.29
C THR A 423 19.93 -49.09 17.71
N VAL A 424 20.83 -47.63 17.88
CA VAL A 424 22.44 -46.71 18.73
C VAL A 424 22.61 -45.31 20.53
N GLY A 425 21.56 -44.50 21.57
CA GLY A 425 19.80 -43.79 22.19
C GLY A 425 17.98 -44.45 22.87
N MET A 426 17.13 -45.74 23.09
CA MET A 426 16.77 -47.34 22.65
C MET A 426 17.78 -47.79 21.58
N PHE A 427 18.39 -47.05 20.71
CA PHE A 427 18.72 -45.57 20.54
C PHE A 427 18.58 -44.42 18.30
N GLN A 428 18.25 -43.24 16.97
CA GLN A 428 17.46 -41.62 15.35
C GLN A 428 16.59 -41.60 14.24
N CYS A 429 15.47 -41.03 14.37
CA CYS A 429 14.79 -40.11 14.10
C CYS A 429 15.86 -39.79 15.90
N PHE A 430 16.83 -39.25 16.97
CA PHE A 430 17.78 -37.89 18.58
C PHE A 430 18.64 -38.95 20.26
N THR A 431 17.62 -39.66 21.52
CA THR A 431 15.75 -40.36 21.99
C THR A 431 14.58 -41.96 20.56
N GLU A 432 14.88 -42.42 18.83
CA GLU A 432 15.53 -42.78 16.75
C GLU A 432 17.49 -43.93 14.95
N LEU A 433 18.85 -43.63 13.91
CA LEU A 433 20.39 -43.81 12.60
C LEU A 433 21.93 -44.15 12.89
N ALA A 434 22.58 -43.40 13.83
CA ALA A 434 22.07 -43.58 15.19
C ALA A 434 20.34 -42.86 15.70
N ASN A 435 19.61 -41.19 16.00
CA ASN A 435 18.90 -39.44 15.29
C ASN A 435 16.57 -37.96 14.49
N CYS A 436 15.38 -36.60 14.59
CA CYS A 436 14.20 -35.15 15.65
C CYS A 436 13.61 -34.78 17.25
N GLY A 437 13.98 -33.67 18.00
CA GLY A 437 14.31 -33.55 19.55
C GLY A 437 14.05 -34.67 20.71
N SER A 438 14.34 -35.35 22.05
CA SER A 438 14.08 -36.63 23.28
C SER A 438 13.04 -38.11 23.30
N SER A 439 12.27 -38.87 22.24
CA SER A 439 12.09 -38.99 20.43
C SER A 439 11.58 -37.64 17.76
N SER A 440 11.27 -36.67 16.69
CA SER A 440 11.53 -36.18 15.02
C SER A 440 12.59 -35.44 13.66
N GLN A 441 13.85 -34.70 13.15
CA GLN A 441 15.10 -33.52 13.40
C GLN A 441 16.54 -33.47 14.24
N ASP A 442 17.84 -33.78 14.50
CA ASP A 442 18.96 -34.74 14.57
C ASP A 442 18.68 -35.97 14.10
N THR A 443 18.53 -36.87 15.04
CA THR A 443 17.99 -37.35 16.49
C THR A 443 15.47 -37.81 18.38
N SER A 444 13.46 -37.89 18.88
CA SER A 444 10.69 -39.30 18.79
C SER A 444 9.38 -40.54 19.21
N ARG A 445 9.16 -41.55 20.20
CA ARG A 445 8.21 -42.33 21.33
C ARG A 445 7.39 -41.28 22.11
N SER A 446 7.51 -40.02 21.75
CA SER A 446 7.21 -38.93 22.71
C SER A 446 6.55 -37.64 22.14
N GLU A 447 6.89 -36.31 22.15
CA GLU A 447 7.99 -35.28 22.27
C GLU A 447 9.35 -35.71 22.84
N HIS A 448 10.43 -35.48 22.09
CA HIS A 448 11.85 -35.72 22.34
C HIS A 448 12.74 -36.88 21.17
N LYS A 449 14.19 -38.03 21.04
CA LYS A 449 14.86 -39.79 19.94
C LYS A 449 13.84 -40.15 18.52
N TYR A 450 13.84 -39.38 17.27
CA TYR A 450 14.16 -37.75 16.59
C TYR A 450 13.42 -39.38 15.84
N LEU A 451 13.26 -41.19 15.71
CA LEU A 451 13.90 -43.07 14.62
C LEU A 451 13.50 -44.42 13.52
N LYS A 452 14.03 -45.41 12.26
CA LYS A 452 13.92 -45.57 10.32
C LYS A 452 13.21 -44.39 8.90
N ALA A 453 12.88 -42.88 8.81
CA ALA A 453 12.02 -41.42 9.42
C ALA A 453 10.94 -40.61 10.82
N ILE A 454 10.78 -39.69 12.06
CA ILE A 454 11.08 -39.48 13.72
C ILE A 454 10.65 -40.81 15.69
N TYR A 455 10.97 -41.88 17.26
CA TYR A 455 10.83 -43.61 18.92
C TYR A 455 11.44 -45.48 19.91
N GLN A 456 11.03 -46.98 20.87
CA GLN A 456 11.12 -49.04 21.57
C GLN A 456 11.68 -50.89 20.43
N ASP A 457 12.54 -51.01 18.97
CA ASP A 457 13.79 -50.25 17.72
C ASP A 457 14.99 -48.50 17.23
N PRO A 458 15.20 -46.74 17.12
CA PRO A 458 16.22 -44.71 17.44
C PRO A 458 17.08 -41.76 18.28
N SER A 459 17.02 -39.92 19.24
CA SER A 459 17.35 -37.41 21.10
C SER A 459 18.82 -35.87 21.97
N GLY A 460 19.82 -34.40 21.74
CA GLY A 460 21.13 -32.99 20.72
C GLY A 460 22.37 -32.56 18.92
N VAL A 461 23.09 -32.52 17.33
CA VAL A 461 23.71 -33.03 15.46
C VAL A 461 24.23 -32.36 13.65
N ASP A 462 24.23 -32.55 12.01
CA ASP A 462 24.16 -32.02 10.15
C ASP A 462 23.54 -30.60 9.63
N PHE A 463 22.70 -30.51 8.46
CA PHE A 463 21.71 -29.62 7.60
C PHE A 463 20.09 -29.81 7.64
#